data_AF-A0A2E2EJ93-F1
#
_entry.id   AF-A0A2E2EJ93-F1
#
_cell.length_a   1.000
_cell.length_b   1.000
_cell.length_c   1.000
_cell.angle_alpha   90.00
_cell.angle_beta   90.00
_cell.angle_gamma   90.00
#
_symmetry.space_group_name_H-M   'P 1'
#
loop_
_entity.id
_entity.type
_entity.pdbx_description
1 polymer ?
#
loop_
_entity_poly.entity_id
_entity_poly.type
_entity_poly.pdbx_seq_one_letter_code
_entity_poly.pdbx_strand_id
1 'polypeptide(L)' 'MSEKKILSFEKIGYTKDVPEASDLDNFETISVKIKSGETITLYRNKLEKEEFDEISDFSKSWNIFNSHLD' A
#
# COMPACT_ATOMS: atom_id res chain seq x y z
N MET A 1 -4.90 -16.67 6.06
CA MET A 1 -5.57 -15.36 5.92
C MET A 1 -4.71 -14.17 6.37
N SER A 2 -3.73 -14.29 7.29
CA SER A 2 -2.86 -13.15 7.67
C SER A 2 -1.64 -12.92 6.77
N GLU A 3 -0.94 -13.98 6.35
CA GLU A 3 0.33 -13.81 5.61
C GLU A 3 0.11 -13.19 4.22
N LYS A 4 -1.00 -13.52 3.56
CA LYS A 4 -1.40 -12.90 2.29
C LYS A 4 -1.49 -11.38 2.39
N LYS A 5 -1.94 -10.84 3.53
CA LYS A 5 -2.13 -9.40 3.72
C LYS A 5 -0.78 -8.68 3.82
N ILE A 6 0.17 -9.26 4.52
CA ILE A 6 1.53 -8.72 4.65
C ILE A 6 2.25 -8.77 3.31
N LEU A 7 2.15 -9.89 2.58
CA LEU A 7 2.69 -10.03 1.23
C LEU A 7 2.08 -9.02 0.26
N SER A 8 0.79 -8.69 0.40
CA SER A 8 0.17 -7.61 -0.38
C SER A 8 0.76 -6.25 -0.04
N PHE A 9 1.00 -5.94 1.24
CA PHE A 9 1.64 -4.68 1.63
C PHE A 9 3.11 -4.60 1.18
N GLU A 10 3.87 -5.70 1.28
CA GLU A 10 5.24 -5.78 0.76
C GLU A 10 5.29 -5.54 -0.76
N LYS A 11 4.33 -6.06 -1.53
CA LYS A 11 4.19 -5.77 -2.96
C LYS A 11 3.87 -4.32 -3.29
N ILE A 12 3.23 -3.60 -2.37
CA ILE A 12 2.86 -2.19 -2.52
C ILE A 12 4.00 -1.27 -2.02
N GLY A 13 5.09 -1.84 -1.49
CA GLY A 13 6.28 -1.10 -1.05
C GLY A 13 6.33 -0.82 0.45
N TYR A 14 5.53 -1.51 1.27
CA TYR A 14 5.67 -1.45 2.72
C TYR A 14 6.74 -2.43 3.20
N THR A 15 7.60 -1.98 4.10
CA THR A 15 8.67 -2.75 4.72
C THR A 15 8.37 -2.92 6.22
N LYS A 16 8.99 -3.94 6.83
CA LYS A 16 8.96 -4.14 8.29
C LYS A 16 10.12 -3.42 8.98
N ASP A 17 11.10 -2.96 8.20
CA ASP A 17 12.27 -2.28 8.72
C ASP A 17 11.87 -0.89 9.21
N VAL A 18 12.20 -0.64 10.48
CA VAL A 18 11.94 0.66 11.10
C VAL A 18 12.90 1.67 10.48
N PRO A 19 12.41 2.71 9.78
CA PRO A 19 13.27 3.77 9.27
C PRO A 19 13.92 4.53 10.44
N GLU A 20 15.10 5.12 10.23
CA GLU A 20 15.73 5.96 11.26
C GLU A 20 14.75 7.06 11.71
N ALA A 21 14.70 7.29 13.03
CA ALA A 21 13.67 8.11 13.66
C ALA A 21 13.57 9.54 13.10
N SER A 22 14.65 10.05 12.50
CA SER A 22 14.73 11.36 11.85
C SER A 22 13.89 11.46 10.57
N ASP A 23 13.53 10.34 9.96
CA ASP A 23 12.83 10.29 8.66
C ASP A 23 11.37 9.86 8.76
N LEU A 24 10.85 9.59 9.96
CA LEU A 24 9.51 9.00 10.13
C LEU A 24 8.38 9.89 9.56
N ASP A 25 8.57 11.20 9.51
CA ASP A 25 7.68 12.16 8.82
C ASP A 25 7.56 11.87 7.31
N ASN A 26 8.63 11.39 6.68
CA ASN A 26 8.69 11.01 5.27
C ASN A 26 8.12 9.61 5.00
N PHE A 27 7.74 8.86 6.03
CA PHE A 27 7.23 7.50 5.91
C PHE A 27 5.75 7.41 6.34
N GLU A 28 4.97 6.65 5.59
CA GLU A 28 3.62 6.26 5.93
C GLU A 28 3.68 5.00 6.79
N THR A 29 2.99 5.00 7.93
CA THR A 29 3.04 3.89 8.90
C THR A 29 1.65 3.27 9.04
N ILE A 30 1.56 1.94 8.93
CA ILE A 30 0.33 1.19 9.15
C ILE A 30 0.53 0.10 10.21
N SER A 31 -0.51 -0.12 11.03
CA SER A 31 -0.53 -1.20 12.02
C SER A 31 -1.43 -2.33 11.53
N VAL A 32 -0.87 -3.52 11.37
CA VAL A 32 -1.61 -4.70 10.93
C VAL A 32 -1.64 -5.73 12.04
N LYS A 33 -2.84 -6.11 12.48
CA LYS A 33 -3.01 -7.21 13.41
C LYS A 33 -2.88 -8.54 12.66
N ILE A 34 -1.94 -9.37 13.08
CA ILE A 34 -1.72 -10.70 12.51
C ILE A 34 -2.52 -11.75 13.28
N LYS A 35 -2.71 -12.92 12.66
CA LYS A 35 -3.43 -14.07 13.23
C LYS A 35 -2.87 -14.56 14.57
N SER A 36 -1.59 -14.31 14.83
CA SER A 36 -0.91 -14.56 16.11
C SER A 36 -1.50 -13.73 17.26
N GLY A 37 -2.29 -12.69 16.95
CA GLY A 37 -2.78 -11.70 17.91
C GLY A 37 -1.83 -10.51 18.07
N GLU A 38 -0.59 -10.66 17.61
CA GLU A 38 0.42 -9.61 17.56
C GLU A 38 0.05 -8.53 16.53
N THR A 39 0.44 -7.30 16.85
CA THR A 39 0.33 -6.16 15.94
C THR A 39 1.71 -5.89 15.39
N ILE A 40 1.84 -5.93 14.07
CA ILE A 40 3.06 -5.53 13.38
C ILE A 40 2.87 -4.13 12.79
N THR A 41 3.92 -3.33 12.85
CA THR A 41 3.95 -2.01 12.22
C THR A 41 4.74 -2.12 10.92
N LEU A 42 4.21 -1.55 9.85
CA LEU A 42 4.85 -1.50 8.53
C LEU A 42 5.05 -0.06 8.12
N TYR A 43 6.13 0.19 7.39
CA TYR A 43 6.58 1.52 6.97
C TYR A 43 6.73 1.58 5.45
N ARG A 44 6.27 2.65 4.81
CA ARG A 44 6.47 2.89 3.37
C ARG A 44 6.94 4.31 3.14
N ASN A 45 7.96 4.51 2.33
CA ASN A 45 8.45 5.84 2.00
C ASN A 45 7.40 6.61 1.16
N LYS A 46 7.03 7.82 1.57
CA LYS A 46 6.05 8.68 0.87
C LYS A 46 6.62 9.28 -0.41
N LEU A 47 7.93 9.49 -0.49
CA LEU A 47 8.61 10.05 -1.68
C LEU A 47 8.74 9.03 -2.82
N GLU A 48 8.71 7.74 -2.51
CA GLU A 48 8.62 6.64 -3.49
C GLU A 48 7.17 6.37 -3.94
N LYS A 49 6.20 7.21 -3.55
CA LYS A 49 4.98 7.32 -4.35
C LYS A 49 5.41 7.96 -5.67
N GLU A 50 5.77 7.12 -6.65
CA GLU A 50 5.22 7.34 -7.99
C GLU A 50 3.76 7.69 -7.75
N GLU A 51 3.36 8.90 -8.12
CA GLU A 51 1.96 9.33 -8.05
C GLU A 51 1.16 8.14 -8.56
N PHE A 52 0.46 7.46 -7.65
CA PHE A 52 -0.55 6.51 -8.06
C PHE A 52 -1.55 7.43 -8.72
N ASP A 53 -1.46 7.54 -10.03
CA ASP A 53 -2.22 8.47 -10.81
C ASP A 53 -3.65 7.91 -10.82
N GLU A 54 -4.35 8.13 -9.70
CA GLU A 54 -5.69 7.64 -9.42
C GLU A 54 -6.66 8.08 -10.54
N ILE A 55 -6.31 9.17 -11.24
CA ILE A 55 -7.01 9.67 -12.42
C ILE A 55 -6.85 8.71 -13.60
N SER A 56 -5.67 8.15 -13.84
CA SER A 56 -5.47 7.21 -14.95
C SER A 56 -6.02 5.81 -14.63
N ASP A 57 -6.08 5.40 -13.36
CA ASP A 57 -6.71 4.12 -12.98
C ASP A 57 -8.26 4.20 -13.01
N PHE A 58 -8.84 5.35 -12.65
CA PHE A 58 -10.28 5.60 -12.84
C PHE A 58 -10.64 5.67 -14.33
N SER A 59 -9.85 6.36 -15.15
CA SER A 59 -10.12 6.49 -16.59
C SER A 59 -10.05 5.15 -17.31
N LYS A 60 -9.10 4.28 -16.94
CA LYS A 60 -9.02 2.90 -17.46
C LYS A 60 -10.24 2.08 -17.04
N SER A 61 -10.63 2.16 -15.77
CA SER A 61 -11.80 1.45 -15.23
C SER A 61 -13.10 1.90 -15.90
N TRP A 62 -13.24 3.21 -16.16
CA TRP A 62 -14.40 3.81 -16.84
C TRP A 62 -14.49 3.42 -18.32
N ASN A 63 -13.35 3.41 -19.03
CA ASN A 63 -13.32 2.97 -20.43
C ASN A 63 -13.68 1.49 -20.59
N ILE A 64 -13.20 0.62 -19.70
CA ILE A 64 -13.57 -0.81 -19.71
C ILE A 64 -15.07 -0.96 -19.41
N PHE A 65 -15.62 -0.22 -18.46
CA PHE A 65 -17.05 -0.27 -18.17
C PHE A 65 -17.89 0.10 -19.40
N ASN A 66 -17.55 1.20 -20.08
CA ASN A 66 -18.29 1.64 -21.27
C ASN A 66 -18.15 0.67 -22.45
N SER A 67 -17.01 -0.03 -22.60
CA SER A 67 -16.82 -0.99 -23.70
C SER A 67 -17.68 -2.26 -23.58
N HIS A 68 -18.34 -2.48 -22.45
CA HIS A 68 -19.24 -3.63 -22.23
C HIS A 68 -20.73 -3.23 -22.25
N LEU A 69 -21.03 -1.97 -22.59
CA LEU A 69 -22.38 -1.43 -22.72
C LEU A 69 -22.87 -1.35 -24.17
N ASP A 70 -22.07 -1.81 -25.14
CA ASP A 70 -22.46 -2.06 -26.54
C ASP A 70 -23.11 -3.44 -26.72
#